data_AF-A0A4Q9MUX4-F1
#
_entry.id   AF-A0A4Q9MUX4-F1
#
_cell.length_a   1.000
_cell.length_b   1.000
_cell.length_c   1.000
_cell.angle_alpha   90.00
_cell.angle_beta   90.00
_cell.angle_gamma   90.00
#
_symmetry.space_group_name_H-M   'P 1'
#
loop_
_entity.id
_entity.type
_entity.pdbx_description
1 polymer ?
#
loop_
_entity_poly.entity_id
_entity_poly.type
_entity_poly.pdbx_seq_one_letter_code
_entity_poly.pdbx_strand_id
1 'polypeptide(L)'
;MSVPAVSIPGESATIPGGYNGDTPSPSAEDENIPLNLRRAAHRMQFPPSYVVVGFYRLLTDPHLRVPAWKKCEHAFMRGATVGLVWATGTYKIQKLFVEYFLINSPRVTGLSRDALFGIPLPFDVPTYATLFFLSSQVSAVIYFFLSRNIRIARERAYEQTIQSRGKGADWWQPYVEEWDNPPRVEPSKWKLSFFMGGPVGRMVAKVLSIPLNFVPFAGMFIAAAFRALGTARYLHEPYYKAKGMTKEQIAVFIEERKWEYRVFGFTAALVERIPIIGLIFSVSNRIGAAMWAHDLEKRQHYVATTKAGLAARSPYLSSQPKIE
;
A
#
# COMPACT_ATOMS: atom_id res chain seq x y z
N MET A 1 28.31 40.21 49.04
CA MET A 1 29.03 39.12 48.34
C MET A 1 28.02 38.39 47.48
N SER A 2 28.00 38.72 46.19
CA SER A 2 27.09 38.19 45.17
C SER A 2 27.65 36.90 44.58
N VAL A 3 26.92 35.80 44.74
CA VAL A 3 27.20 34.52 44.09
C VAL A 3 26.70 34.60 42.63
N PRO A 4 27.51 34.29 41.61
CA PRO A 4 27.03 34.31 40.24
C PRO A 4 26.17 33.08 39.93
N ALA A 5 25.03 33.31 39.27
CA ALA A 5 24.16 32.25 38.77
C ALA A 5 24.79 31.59 37.54
N VAL A 6 24.94 30.26 37.60
CA VAL A 6 25.37 29.43 36.48
C VAL A 6 24.17 29.24 35.53
N SER A 7 24.29 29.77 34.31
CA SER A 7 23.34 29.53 33.22
C SER A 7 23.52 28.10 32.68
N ILE A 8 22.51 27.25 32.86
CA ILE A 8 22.44 25.94 32.20
C ILE A 8 21.87 26.17 30.79
N PRO A 9 22.62 25.91 29.70
CA PRO A 9 22.09 25.99 28.35
C PRO A 9 21.04 24.89 28.15
N GLY A 10 19.90 25.27 27.58
CA GLY A 10 18.81 24.36 27.27
C GLY A 10 19.24 23.29 26.26
N GLU A 11 19.48 22.09 26.76
CA GLU A 11 19.71 20.90 25.95
C GLU A 11 18.34 20.45 25.40
N SER A 12 18.05 20.79 24.14
CA SER A 12 16.90 20.29 23.41
C SER A 12 17.01 18.76 23.33
N ALA A 13 16.07 18.04 23.94
CA ALA A 13 16.00 16.58 23.85
C ALA A 13 15.92 16.14 22.38
N THR A 14 17.05 15.72 21.81
CA THR A 14 17.15 15.23 20.45
C THR A 14 16.53 13.83 20.40
N ILE A 15 15.29 13.75 19.93
CA ILE A 15 14.65 12.49 19.59
C ILE A 15 15.48 11.86 18.44
N PRO A 16 15.95 10.60 18.57
CA PRO A 16 16.69 9.94 17.49
C PRO A 16 15.83 9.91 16.22
N GLY A 17 16.31 10.54 15.15
CA GLY A 17 15.58 10.70 13.88
C GLY A 17 14.91 12.08 13.67
N GLY A 18 15.19 13.08 14.51
CA GLY A 18 14.80 14.46 14.26
C GLY A 18 15.42 15.02 12.96
N TYR A 19 14.59 15.61 12.10
CA TYR A 19 15.03 16.30 10.90
C TYR A 19 15.67 17.64 11.30
N ASN A 20 16.97 17.80 11.08
CA ASN A 20 17.76 19.00 11.42
C ASN A 20 17.85 20.01 10.26
N GLY A 21 16.99 19.90 9.24
CA GLY A 21 16.92 20.91 8.18
C GLY A 21 15.97 22.04 8.54
N ASP A 22 16.21 23.23 8.00
CA ASP A 22 15.25 24.33 8.07
C ASP A 22 13.89 23.83 7.57
N THR A 23 12.84 24.02 8.37
CA THR A 23 11.49 23.69 7.93
C THR A 23 11.18 24.51 6.68
N PRO A 24 10.91 23.89 5.52
CA PRO A 24 10.63 24.63 4.31
C PRO A 24 9.46 25.59 4.55
N SER A 25 9.60 26.83 4.09
CA SER A 25 8.55 27.83 4.13
C SER A 25 7.28 27.27 3.48
N PRO A 26 6.09 27.41 4.08
CA PRO A 26 4.86 26.86 3.54
C PRO A 26 4.61 27.38 2.13
N SER A 27 4.16 26.52 1.21
CA SER A 27 3.64 26.98 -0.08
C SER A 27 2.32 27.75 0.13
N ALA A 28 1.89 28.60 -0.80
CA ALA A 28 0.64 29.37 -0.68
C ALA A 28 -0.62 28.48 -0.47
N GLU A 29 -0.56 27.21 -0.85
CA GLU A 29 -1.62 26.22 -0.57
C GLU A 29 -1.58 25.70 0.88
N ASP A 30 -0.42 25.72 1.53
CA ASP A 30 -0.19 25.26 2.91
C ASP A 30 -0.60 26.29 3.98
N GLU A 31 -0.87 27.54 3.57
CA GLU A 31 -1.29 28.63 4.45
C GLU A 31 -2.71 28.42 5.00
N ASN A 32 -3.57 27.75 4.22
CA ASN A 32 -4.98 27.51 4.57
C ASN A 32 -5.22 26.22 5.38
N ILE A 33 -4.18 25.43 5.66
CA ILE A 33 -4.31 24.13 6.34
C ILE A 33 -3.76 24.24 7.78
N PRO A 34 -4.52 23.84 8.81
CA PRO A 34 -4.03 23.80 10.19
C PRO A 34 -2.71 23.01 10.33
N LEU A 35 -1.77 23.53 11.13
CA LEU A 35 -0.41 22.99 11.27
C LEU A 35 -0.36 21.49 11.60
N ASN A 36 -1.25 21.02 12.47
CA ASN A 36 -1.32 19.61 12.87
C ASN A 36 -1.91 18.69 11.78
N LEU A 37 -2.65 19.23 10.81
CA LEU A 37 -3.18 18.51 9.66
C LEU A 37 -2.22 18.53 8.48
N ARG A 38 -1.30 19.51 8.42
CA ARG A 38 -0.35 19.67 7.32
C ARG A 38 0.41 18.39 6.96
N ARG A 39 0.92 17.66 7.98
CA ARG A 39 1.62 16.38 7.75
C ARG A 39 0.71 15.29 7.14
N ALA A 40 -0.56 15.26 7.55
CA ALA A 40 -1.54 14.35 6.96
C ALA A 40 -1.92 14.79 5.54
N ALA A 41 -2.08 16.09 5.31
CA ALA A 41 -2.38 16.68 4.01
C ALA A 41 -1.30 16.36 2.97
N HIS A 42 -0.02 16.58 3.29
CA HIS A 42 1.09 16.21 2.39
C HIS A 42 1.13 14.72 2.07
N ARG A 43 0.85 13.84 3.05
CA ARG A 43 0.77 12.40 2.80
C ARG A 43 -0.41 12.02 1.91
N MET A 44 -1.55 12.70 2.04
CA MET A 44 -2.70 12.50 1.17
C MET A 44 -2.47 12.97 -0.27
N GLN A 45 -1.63 13.99 -0.50
CA GLN A 45 -1.23 14.40 -1.86
C GLN A 45 -0.44 13.31 -2.60
N PHE A 46 0.26 12.42 -1.87
CA PHE A 46 0.98 11.29 -2.44
C PHE A 46 0.58 9.95 -1.78
N PRO A 47 -0.59 9.39 -2.13
CA PRO A 47 -1.11 8.17 -1.52
C PRO A 47 -0.22 6.91 -1.60
N PRO A 48 0.65 6.72 -2.62
CA PRO A 48 1.61 5.61 -2.62
C PRO A 48 2.49 5.55 -1.39
N SER A 49 2.71 6.68 -0.70
CA SER A 49 3.43 6.72 0.58
C SER A 49 2.82 5.79 1.63
N TYR A 50 1.49 5.59 1.65
CA TYR A 50 0.83 4.71 2.62
C TYR A 50 1.21 3.23 2.44
N VAL A 51 1.60 2.80 1.23
CA VAL A 51 2.12 1.44 0.99
C VAL A 51 3.45 1.26 1.73
N VAL A 52 4.33 2.25 1.61
CA VAL A 52 5.65 2.26 2.28
C VAL A 52 5.47 2.35 3.79
N VAL A 53 4.60 3.26 4.26
CA VAL A 53 4.36 3.44 5.69
C VAL A 53 3.73 2.20 6.31
N GLY A 54 2.79 1.55 5.61
CA GLY A 54 2.22 0.28 6.06
C GLY A 54 3.27 -0.82 6.18
N PHE A 55 4.19 -0.91 5.21
CA PHE A 55 5.30 -1.87 5.23
C PHE A 55 6.29 -1.59 6.36
N TYR A 56 6.76 -0.35 6.46
CA TYR A 56 7.63 0.11 7.55
C TYR A 56 7.02 -0.25 8.91
N ARG A 57 5.75 0.10 9.09
CA ARG A 57 5.05 -0.13 10.36
C ARG A 57 4.86 -1.62 10.67
N LEU A 58 4.61 -2.46 9.67
CA LEU A 58 4.58 -3.92 9.85
C LEU A 58 5.93 -4.47 10.31
N LEU A 59 7.05 -3.89 9.87
CA LEU A 59 8.39 -4.32 10.28
C LEU A 59 8.76 -3.83 11.68
N THR A 60 8.41 -2.58 12.01
CA THR A 60 8.84 -1.94 13.25
C THR A 60 7.94 -2.20 14.44
N ASP A 61 6.64 -2.46 14.23
CA ASP A 61 5.64 -2.60 15.32
C ASP A 61 5.39 -4.09 15.64
N PRO A 62 5.91 -4.63 16.77
CA PRO A 62 5.74 -6.02 17.12
C PRO A 62 4.28 -6.38 17.41
N HIS A 63 3.47 -5.42 17.86
CA HIS A 63 2.05 -5.63 18.17
C HIS A 63 1.23 -5.90 16.90
N LEU A 64 1.69 -5.43 15.74
CA LEU A 64 1.07 -5.74 14.45
C LEU A 64 1.68 -7.00 13.83
N ARG A 65 3.01 -7.12 13.85
CA ARG A 65 3.73 -8.21 13.18
C ARG A 65 3.48 -9.58 13.80
N VAL A 66 3.58 -9.67 15.12
CA VAL A 66 3.54 -10.96 15.83
C VAL A 66 2.17 -11.63 15.69
N PRO A 67 1.03 -10.93 15.90
CA PRO A 67 -0.29 -11.53 15.76
C PRO A 67 -0.63 -11.92 14.31
N ALA A 68 -0.18 -11.11 13.34
CA ALA A 68 -0.31 -11.44 11.93
C ALA A 68 0.50 -12.70 11.56
N TRP A 69 1.77 -12.76 11.99
CA TRP A 69 2.65 -13.90 11.73
C TRP A 69 2.14 -15.19 12.39
N LYS A 70 1.85 -15.17 13.70
CA LYS A 70 1.36 -16.35 14.44
C LYS A 70 0.15 -17.00 13.79
N LYS A 71 -0.73 -16.21 13.15
CA LYS A 71 -1.91 -16.77 12.47
C LYS A 71 -1.56 -17.46 11.15
N CYS A 72 -0.52 -17.01 10.46
CA CYS A 72 -0.07 -17.54 9.18
C CYS A 72 1.01 -18.62 9.31
N GLU A 73 1.75 -18.67 10.42
CA GLU A 73 2.95 -19.48 10.64
C GLU A 73 2.78 -20.95 10.23
N HIS A 74 1.83 -21.69 10.82
CA HIS A 74 1.67 -23.12 10.49
C HIS A 74 1.24 -23.38 9.03
N ALA A 75 0.47 -22.47 8.44
CA ALA A 75 0.10 -22.59 7.03
C ALA A 75 1.31 -22.28 6.13
N PHE A 76 2.11 -21.29 6.52
CA PHE A 76 3.34 -20.92 5.84
C PHE A 76 4.36 -22.03 5.88
N MET A 77 4.62 -22.61 7.05
CA MET A 77 5.56 -23.72 7.18
C MET A 77 5.14 -24.92 6.32
N ARG A 78 3.86 -25.30 6.31
CA ARG A 78 3.36 -26.36 5.42
C ARG A 78 3.56 -26.03 3.94
N GLY A 79 3.18 -24.82 3.53
CA GLY A 79 3.35 -24.37 2.15
C GLY A 79 4.82 -24.27 1.73
N ALA A 80 5.69 -23.83 2.61
CA ALA A 80 7.13 -23.73 2.39
C ALA A 80 7.76 -25.13 2.27
N THR A 81 7.38 -26.08 3.11
CA THR A 81 7.85 -27.47 3.01
C THR A 81 7.42 -28.10 1.69
N VAL A 82 6.14 -28.01 1.32
CA VAL A 82 5.64 -28.56 0.05
C VAL A 82 6.29 -27.85 -1.14
N GLY A 83 6.41 -26.52 -1.07
CA GLY A 83 7.06 -25.72 -2.10
C GLY A 83 8.54 -26.08 -2.28
N LEU A 84 9.26 -26.33 -1.19
CA LEU A 84 10.66 -26.74 -1.23
C LEU A 84 10.80 -28.12 -1.88
N VAL A 85 10.01 -29.11 -1.45
CA VAL A 85 9.99 -30.46 -2.06
C VAL A 85 9.67 -30.39 -3.55
N TRP A 86 8.68 -29.59 -3.94
CA TRP A 86 8.35 -29.36 -5.35
C TRP A 86 9.51 -28.74 -6.11
N ALA A 87 10.12 -27.69 -5.56
CA ALA A 87 11.23 -26.98 -6.20
C ALA A 87 12.44 -27.89 -6.39
N THR A 88 12.84 -28.64 -5.36
CA THR A 88 13.98 -29.58 -5.44
C THR A 88 13.68 -30.74 -6.39
N GLY A 89 12.48 -31.32 -6.32
CA GLY A 89 12.10 -32.47 -7.14
C GLY A 89 11.98 -32.14 -8.63
N THR A 90 11.57 -30.92 -8.96
CA THR A 90 11.35 -30.51 -10.35
C THR A 90 12.50 -29.68 -10.95
N TYR A 91 13.47 -29.23 -10.14
CA TYR A 91 14.52 -28.29 -10.56
C TYR A 91 15.21 -28.67 -11.88
N LYS A 92 15.70 -29.91 -12.01
CA LYS A 92 16.43 -30.35 -13.22
C LYS A 92 15.55 -30.32 -14.46
N ILE A 93 14.29 -30.77 -14.34
CA ILE A 93 13.32 -30.79 -15.44
C ILE A 93 12.97 -29.35 -15.85
N GLN A 94 12.73 -28.48 -14.86
CA GLN A 94 12.40 -27.08 -15.11
C GLN A 94 13.58 -26.32 -15.74
N LYS A 95 14.81 -26.57 -15.28
CA LYS A 95 16.01 -25.97 -15.86
C LYS A 95 16.17 -26.37 -17.33
N LEU A 96 16.01 -27.66 -17.65
CA LEU A 96 16.06 -28.14 -19.03
C LEU A 96 14.98 -27.50 -19.91
N PHE A 97 13.75 -27.40 -19.40
CA PHE A 97 12.64 -26.74 -20.10
C PHE A 97 12.91 -25.25 -20.35
N VAL A 98 13.42 -24.53 -19.34
CA VAL A 98 13.76 -23.11 -19.45
C VAL A 98 14.92 -22.89 -20.40
N GLU A 99 15.97 -23.70 -20.33
CA GLU A 99 17.10 -23.66 -21.29
C GLU A 99 16.61 -23.86 -22.72
N TYR A 100 15.80 -24.89 -22.96
CA TYR A 100 15.21 -25.15 -24.26
C TYR A 100 14.36 -23.96 -24.75
N PHE A 101 13.52 -23.40 -23.89
CA PHE A 101 12.68 -22.25 -24.24
C PHE A 101 13.50 -20.98 -24.52
N LEU A 102 14.52 -20.70 -23.71
CA LEU A 102 15.37 -19.51 -23.84
C LEU A 102 16.24 -19.57 -25.10
N ILE A 103 16.82 -20.74 -25.42
CA ILE A 103 17.63 -20.95 -26.62
C ILE A 103 16.78 -20.76 -27.89
N ASN A 104 15.52 -21.23 -27.87
CA ASN A 104 14.60 -21.10 -28.99
C ASN A 104 13.84 -19.76 -29.00
N SER A 105 14.08 -18.86 -28.04
CA SER A 105 13.43 -17.56 -27.98
C SER A 105 14.32 -16.48 -28.59
N PRO A 106 13.88 -15.81 -29.68
CA PRO A 106 14.60 -14.65 -30.24
C PRO A 106 14.82 -13.49 -29.24
N ARG A 107 14.14 -13.55 -28.09
CA ARG A 107 14.18 -12.57 -27.00
C ARG A 107 15.46 -12.61 -26.17
N VAL A 108 16.15 -13.75 -26.10
CA VAL A 108 17.31 -13.97 -25.21
C VAL A 108 18.55 -14.44 -25.97
N THR A 109 18.42 -14.77 -27.24
CA THR A 109 19.53 -15.14 -28.14
C THR A 109 20.58 -14.04 -28.33
N GLY A 110 20.27 -12.78 -28.00
CA GLY A 110 21.22 -11.65 -28.01
C GLY A 110 21.74 -11.20 -26.65
N LEU A 111 21.34 -11.85 -25.55
CA LEU A 111 21.84 -11.56 -24.21
C LEU A 111 23.09 -12.42 -23.93
N SER A 112 24.15 -11.81 -23.39
CA SER A 112 25.30 -12.55 -22.86
C SER A 112 24.83 -13.56 -21.82
N ARG A 113 25.32 -14.80 -21.89
CA ARG A 113 24.93 -15.88 -20.96
C ARG A 113 25.25 -15.54 -19.49
N ASP A 114 26.17 -14.61 -19.27
CA ASP A 114 26.75 -14.29 -17.96
C ASP A 114 26.42 -12.87 -17.49
N ALA A 115 25.78 -12.04 -18.33
CA ALA A 115 25.42 -10.66 -17.96
C ALA A 115 24.05 -10.25 -18.49
N LEU A 116 23.28 -9.56 -17.64
CA LEU A 116 21.98 -8.99 -17.96
C LEU A 116 22.10 -7.48 -17.93
N PHE A 117 21.84 -6.80 -19.06
CA PHE A 117 22.01 -5.35 -19.19
C PHE A 117 23.41 -4.83 -18.81
N GLY A 118 24.46 -5.62 -19.07
CA GLY A 118 25.85 -5.26 -18.75
C GLY A 118 26.26 -5.48 -17.29
N ILE A 119 25.34 -5.97 -16.44
CA ILE A 119 25.64 -6.33 -15.04
C ILE A 119 26.00 -7.82 -15.00
N PRO A 120 27.20 -8.20 -14.51
CA PRO A 120 27.58 -9.60 -14.36
C PRO A 120 26.65 -10.27 -13.34
N LEU A 121 26.06 -11.40 -13.73
CA LEU A 121 25.19 -12.16 -12.85
C LEU A 121 26.00 -13.18 -12.04
N PRO A 122 25.60 -13.48 -10.80
CA PRO A 122 26.24 -14.52 -9.99
C PRO A 122 26.03 -15.94 -10.54
N PHE A 123 25.07 -16.12 -11.46
CA PHE A 123 24.71 -17.38 -12.09
C PHE A 123 24.29 -17.15 -13.55
N ASP A 124 24.38 -18.19 -14.38
CA ASP A 124 23.94 -18.14 -15.78
C ASP A 124 22.47 -17.69 -15.91
N VAL A 125 22.16 -16.97 -17.01
CA VAL A 125 20.81 -16.49 -17.32
C VAL A 125 19.72 -17.58 -17.22
N PRO A 126 19.91 -18.82 -17.74
CA PRO A 126 18.90 -19.88 -17.59
C PRO A 126 18.67 -20.32 -16.14
N THR A 127 19.73 -20.35 -15.33
CA THR A 127 19.64 -20.66 -13.90
C THR A 127 18.80 -19.60 -13.18
N TYR A 128 19.05 -18.32 -13.46
CA TYR A 128 18.27 -17.22 -12.90
C TYR A 128 16.79 -17.30 -13.33
N ALA A 129 16.52 -17.52 -14.61
CA ALA A 129 15.16 -17.67 -15.14
C ALA A 129 14.41 -18.84 -14.51
N THR A 130 15.10 -19.97 -14.27
CA THR A 130 14.53 -21.14 -13.61
C THR A 130 14.21 -20.86 -12.15
N LEU A 131 15.11 -20.18 -11.42
CA LEU A 131 14.85 -19.77 -10.04
C LEU A 131 13.67 -18.81 -9.94
N PHE A 132 13.56 -17.84 -10.85
CA PHE A 132 12.42 -16.94 -10.91
C PHE A 132 11.12 -17.69 -11.22
N PHE A 133 11.14 -18.59 -12.21
CA PHE A 133 9.99 -19.42 -12.57
C PHE A 133 9.53 -20.30 -11.39
N LEU A 134 10.46 -20.97 -10.71
CA LEU A 134 10.21 -21.74 -9.50
C LEU A 134 9.66 -20.87 -8.36
N SER A 135 10.21 -19.66 -8.15
CA SER A 135 9.75 -18.75 -7.10
C SER A 135 8.26 -18.43 -7.23
N SER A 136 7.77 -18.29 -8.47
CA SER A 136 6.35 -18.01 -8.74
C SER A 136 5.46 -19.20 -8.38
N GLN A 137 5.91 -20.43 -8.66
CA GLN A 137 5.19 -21.67 -8.32
C GLN A 137 5.20 -21.93 -6.81
N VAL A 138 6.36 -21.80 -6.17
CA VAL A 138 6.51 -21.91 -4.71
C VAL A 138 5.62 -20.87 -4.01
N SER A 139 5.60 -19.63 -4.51
CA SER A 139 4.68 -18.61 -4.01
C SER A 139 3.23 -19.06 -4.12
N ALA A 140 2.81 -19.61 -5.26
CA ALA A 140 1.45 -20.09 -5.46
C ALA A 140 1.09 -21.22 -4.47
N VAL A 141 2.01 -22.16 -4.23
CA VAL A 141 1.83 -23.23 -3.22
C VAL A 141 1.67 -22.62 -1.83
N ILE A 142 2.55 -21.70 -1.43
CA ILE A 142 2.44 -21.00 -0.14
C ILE A 142 1.09 -20.30 -0.04
N TYR A 143 0.69 -19.53 -1.04
CA TYR A 143 -0.60 -18.82 -1.07
C TYR A 143 -1.80 -19.78 -0.95
N PHE A 144 -1.75 -20.95 -1.57
CA PHE A 144 -2.81 -21.95 -1.46
C PHE A 144 -3.04 -22.34 0.01
N PHE A 145 -1.96 -22.69 0.73
CA PHE A 145 -2.04 -23.03 2.14
C PHE A 145 -2.42 -21.83 3.03
N LEU A 146 -2.02 -20.61 2.66
CA LEU A 146 -2.31 -19.40 3.43
C LEU A 146 -3.70 -18.80 3.19
N SER A 147 -4.35 -19.14 2.08
CA SER A 147 -5.55 -18.46 1.55
C SER A 147 -6.62 -18.12 2.61
N ARG A 148 -6.92 -19.05 3.52
CA ARG A 148 -7.89 -18.83 4.61
C ARG A 148 -7.32 -17.98 5.75
N ASN A 149 -6.10 -18.27 6.20
CA ASN A 149 -5.48 -17.62 7.36
C ASN A 149 -5.06 -16.18 7.08
N ILE A 150 -4.63 -15.88 5.85
CA ILE A 150 -4.19 -14.54 5.46
C ILE A 150 -5.32 -13.54 5.42
N ARG A 151 -6.57 -13.97 5.19
CA ARG A 151 -7.73 -13.08 5.31
C ARG A 151 -7.87 -12.58 6.75
N ILE A 152 -7.76 -13.48 7.71
CA ILE A 152 -7.84 -13.16 9.14
C ILE A 152 -6.67 -12.28 9.58
N ALA A 153 -5.45 -12.58 9.12
CA ALA A 153 -4.27 -11.76 9.42
C ALA A 153 -4.42 -10.32 8.89
N ARG A 154 -4.98 -10.16 7.69
CA ARG A 154 -5.26 -8.86 7.07
C ARG A 154 -6.29 -8.03 7.85
N GLU A 155 -7.38 -8.67 8.29
CA GLU A 155 -8.42 -8.03 9.11
C GLU A 155 -7.84 -7.57 10.46
N ARG A 156 -7.11 -8.45 11.16
CA ARG A 156 -6.46 -8.12 12.43
C ARG A 156 -5.43 -7.00 12.30
N ALA A 157 -4.60 -7.03 11.27
CA ALA A 157 -3.60 -5.99 11.04
C ALA A 157 -4.27 -4.62 10.85
N TYR A 158 -5.40 -4.56 10.14
CA TYR A 158 -6.20 -3.34 10.02
C TYR A 158 -6.74 -2.90 11.39
N GLU A 159 -7.44 -3.79 12.10
CA GLU A 159 -8.08 -3.50 13.39
C GLU A 159 -7.09 -3.01 14.44
N GLN A 160 -5.96 -3.69 14.61
CA GLN A 160 -4.92 -3.31 15.55
C GLN A 160 -4.28 -1.97 15.17
N THR A 161 -4.15 -1.68 13.87
CA THR A 161 -3.69 -0.38 13.40
C THR A 161 -4.66 0.74 13.79
N ILE A 162 -5.96 0.50 13.73
CA ILE A 162 -6.97 1.47 14.20
C ILE A 162 -6.92 1.60 15.73
N GLN A 163 -6.89 0.49 16.47
CA GLN A 163 -6.84 0.47 17.94
C GLN A 163 -5.61 1.21 18.48
N SER A 164 -4.45 1.07 17.85
CA SER A 164 -3.22 1.76 18.24
C SER A 164 -3.30 3.29 18.16
N ARG A 165 -4.31 3.84 17.46
CA ARG A 165 -4.54 5.28 17.38
C ARG A 165 -5.36 5.81 18.55
N GLY A 166 -5.90 4.93 19.38
CA GLY A 166 -6.66 5.29 20.58
C GLY A 166 -7.95 6.06 20.28
N LYS A 167 -8.53 5.85 19.09
CA LYS A 167 -9.80 6.48 18.68
C LYS A 167 -10.95 5.50 18.88
N GLY A 168 -12.01 5.95 19.55
CA GLY A 168 -13.23 5.18 19.75
C GLY A 168 -14.07 5.06 18.48
N ALA A 169 -15.16 4.30 18.55
CA ALA A 169 -16.08 4.14 17.41
C ALA A 169 -16.83 5.44 17.06
N ASP A 170 -17.07 6.28 18.05
CA ASP A 170 -17.64 7.63 17.98
C ASP A 170 -16.79 8.63 17.18
N TRP A 171 -15.49 8.34 17.04
CA TRP A 171 -14.59 9.17 16.23
C TRP A 171 -14.92 9.08 14.73
N TRP A 172 -15.49 7.99 14.25
CA TRP A 172 -15.90 7.86 12.84
C TRP A 172 -17.24 8.54 12.63
N GLN A 173 -17.23 9.76 12.09
CA GLN A 173 -18.44 10.52 11.87
C GLN A 173 -19.13 10.15 10.55
N PRO A 174 -20.43 10.44 10.39
CA PRO A 174 -21.11 10.30 9.10
C PRO A 174 -20.37 11.05 7.98
N TYR A 175 -20.56 10.60 6.73
CA TYR A 175 -19.96 11.25 5.57
C TYR A 175 -20.39 12.71 5.45
N VAL A 176 -19.41 13.60 5.27
CA VAL A 176 -19.64 15.01 4.95
C VAL A 176 -19.07 15.29 3.57
N GLU A 177 -19.93 15.81 2.71
CA GLU A 177 -19.55 16.19 1.35
C GLU A 177 -18.52 17.33 1.41
N GLU A 178 -17.37 17.18 0.74
CA GLU A 178 -16.30 18.20 0.79
C GLU A 178 -16.46 19.24 -0.31
N TRP A 179 -16.96 18.86 -1.49
CA TRP A 179 -17.10 19.78 -2.63
C TRP A 179 -18.47 20.46 -2.63
N ASP A 180 -18.50 21.73 -3.04
CA ASP A 180 -19.78 22.46 -3.18
C ASP A 180 -20.60 21.94 -4.36
N ASN A 181 -19.92 21.44 -5.40
CA ASN A 181 -20.55 20.78 -6.55
C ASN A 181 -19.85 19.44 -6.81
N PRO A 182 -20.34 18.33 -6.20
CA PRO A 182 -19.70 17.03 -6.33
C PRO A 182 -19.82 16.49 -7.77
N PRO A 183 -18.84 15.69 -8.23
CA PRO A 183 -18.89 15.09 -9.55
C PRO A 183 -20.07 14.12 -9.67
N ARG A 184 -20.81 14.22 -10.77
CA ARG A 184 -21.90 13.27 -11.05
C ARG A 184 -21.31 11.93 -11.45
N VAL A 185 -21.54 10.90 -10.65
CA VAL A 185 -21.08 9.55 -10.96
C VAL A 185 -22.05 8.88 -11.92
N GLU A 186 -21.58 8.61 -13.14
CA GLU A 186 -22.32 7.79 -14.09
C GLU A 186 -22.27 6.30 -13.69
N PRO A 187 -23.42 5.65 -13.42
CA PRO A 187 -23.44 4.26 -12.93
C PRO A 187 -22.80 3.27 -13.90
N SER A 188 -22.87 3.53 -15.21
CA SER A 188 -22.32 2.66 -16.26
C SER A 188 -20.78 2.63 -16.24
N LYS A 189 -20.14 3.82 -16.25
CA LYS A 189 -18.68 3.97 -16.19
C LYS A 189 -18.12 3.40 -14.88
N TRP A 190 -18.86 3.59 -13.78
CA TRP A 190 -18.52 3.06 -12.47
C TRP A 190 -18.54 1.53 -12.45
N LYS A 191 -19.61 0.91 -12.97
CA LYS A 191 -19.73 -0.55 -13.12
C LYS A 191 -18.64 -1.14 -14.02
N LEU A 192 -18.33 -0.48 -15.15
CA LEU A 192 -17.27 -0.90 -16.05
C LEU A 192 -15.91 -0.91 -15.33
N SER A 193 -15.61 0.12 -14.54
CA SER A 193 -14.35 0.20 -13.78
C SER A 193 -14.20 -0.96 -12.79
N PHE A 194 -15.30 -1.44 -12.19
CA PHE A 194 -15.24 -2.63 -11.33
C PHE A 194 -15.08 -3.93 -12.10
N PHE A 195 -15.79 -4.06 -13.23
CA PHE A 195 -15.65 -5.21 -14.10
C PHE A 195 -14.21 -5.36 -14.60
N MET A 196 -13.57 -4.24 -14.96
CA MET A 196 -12.16 -4.18 -15.35
C MET A 196 -11.19 -4.41 -14.18
N GLY A 197 -11.62 -4.30 -12.93
CA GLY A 197 -10.82 -4.73 -11.75
C GLY A 197 -10.91 -6.22 -11.44
N GLY A 198 -11.88 -6.93 -12.04
CA GLY A 198 -12.21 -8.33 -11.79
C GLY A 198 -11.51 -9.34 -12.70
N PRO A 199 -12.03 -10.58 -12.80
CA PRO A 199 -11.46 -11.63 -13.66
C PRO A 199 -11.37 -11.24 -15.14
N VAL A 200 -12.36 -10.51 -15.67
CA VAL A 200 -12.37 -10.11 -17.08
C VAL A 200 -11.28 -9.08 -17.37
N GLY A 201 -11.13 -8.08 -16.51
CA GLY A 201 -10.01 -7.15 -16.63
C GLY A 201 -8.64 -7.83 -16.56
N ARG A 202 -8.49 -8.93 -15.80
CA ARG A 202 -7.24 -9.73 -15.84
C ARG A 202 -7.02 -10.37 -17.20
N MET A 203 -8.07 -10.87 -17.86
CA MET A 203 -7.95 -11.43 -19.22
C MET A 203 -7.61 -10.34 -20.23
N VAL A 204 -8.30 -9.21 -20.18
CA VAL A 204 -8.00 -8.04 -21.04
C VAL A 204 -6.57 -7.59 -20.83
N ALA A 205 -6.13 -7.46 -19.57
CA ALA A 205 -4.77 -7.05 -19.27
C ALA A 205 -3.73 -8.05 -19.80
N LYS A 206 -4.01 -9.36 -19.75
CA LYS A 206 -3.14 -10.38 -20.38
C LYS A 206 -3.05 -10.19 -21.89
N VAL A 207 -4.18 -10.00 -22.57
CA VAL A 207 -4.23 -9.81 -24.03
C VAL A 207 -3.49 -8.53 -24.44
N LEU A 208 -3.71 -7.42 -23.75
CA LEU A 208 -3.02 -6.15 -23.99
C LEU A 208 -1.51 -6.21 -23.70
N SER A 209 -1.08 -7.13 -22.82
CA SER A 209 0.33 -7.31 -22.53
C SER A 209 1.09 -8.09 -23.61
N ILE A 210 0.39 -8.80 -24.51
CA ILE A 210 1.01 -9.59 -25.59
C ILE A 210 1.90 -8.74 -26.52
N PRO A 211 1.43 -7.61 -27.09
CA PRO A 211 2.31 -6.77 -27.92
C PRO A 211 3.44 -6.10 -27.14
N LEU A 212 3.28 -5.92 -25.82
CA LEU A 212 4.26 -5.29 -24.92
C LEU A 212 5.26 -6.31 -24.33
N ASN A 213 5.31 -7.51 -24.89
CA ASN A 213 6.20 -8.57 -24.43
C ASN A 213 7.69 -8.18 -24.46
N PHE A 214 8.11 -7.19 -25.25
CA PHE A 214 9.51 -6.73 -25.32
C PHE A 214 9.98 -6.00 -24.06
N VAL A 215 9.08 -5.41 -23.27
CA VAL A 215 9.43 -4.63 -22.09
C VAL A 215 9.32 -5.53 -20.84
N PRO A 216 10.43 -5.81 -20.13
CA PRO A 216 10.39 -6.54 -18.87
C PRO A 216 9.41 -5.90 -17.89
N PHE A 217 8.68 -6.74 -17.13
CA PHE A 217 7.70 -6.31 -16.13
C PHE A 217 6.47 -5.56 -16.68
N ALA A 218 6.38 -5.16 -17.95
CA ALA A 218 5.26 -4.36 -18.47
C ALA A 218 3.89 -4.99 -18.19
N GLY A 219 3.74 -6.30 -18.34
CA GLY A 219 2.49 -7.00 -17.99
C GLY A 219 2.13 -6.90 -16.49
N MET A 220 3.14 -6.81 -15.62
CA MET A 220 2.95 -6.55 -14.19
C MET A 220 2.37 -5.14 -13.96
N PHE A 221 2.92 -4.12 -14.63
CA PHE A 221 2.40 -2.74 -14.58
C PHE A 221 0.97 -2.65 -15.15
N ILE A 222 0.74 -3.19 -16.35
CA ILE A 222 -0.56 -3.14 -17.02
C ILE A 222 -1.63 -3.78 -16.15
N ALA A 223 -1.41 -5.02 -15.70
CA ALA A 223 -2.45 -5.68 -14.93
C ALA A 223 -2.59 -5.12 -13.50
N ALA A 224 -1.60 -4.38 -12.96
CA ALA A 224 -1.77 -3.59 -11.74
C ALA A 224 -2.64 -2.35 -12.00
N ALA A 225 -2.45 -1.67 -13.15
CA ALA A 225 -3.25 -0.53 -13.56
C ALA A 225 -4.74 -0.87 -13.71
N PHE A 226 -5.06 -2.03 -14.31
CA PHE A 226 -6.44 -2.52 -14.40
C PHE A 226 -7.06 -2.81 -13.02
N ARG A 227 -6.26 -3.34 -12.09
CA ARG A 227 -6.73 -3.69 -10.72
C ARG A 227 -6.70 -2.52 -9.75
N ALA A 228 -6.14 -1.39 -10.13
CA ALA A 228 -5.80 -0.29 -9.23
C ALA A 228 -7.00 0.17 -8.39
N LEU A 229 -8.06 0.65 -9.05
CA LEU A 229 -9.23 1.18 -8.37
C LEU A 229 -9.95 0.13 -7.51
N GLY A 230 -10.07 -1.10 -8.02
CA GLY A 230 -10.67 -2.22 -7.28
C GLY A 230 -9.88 -2.58 -6.01
N THR A 231 -8.54 -2.53 -6.09
CA THR A 231 -7.65 -2.81 -4.96
C THR A 231 -7.78 -1.75 -3.89
N ALA A 232 -7.75 -0.46 -4.26
CA ALA A 232 -7.91 0.62 -3.31
C ALA A 232 -9.28 0.60 -2.61
N ARG A 233 -10.37 0.37 -3.38
CA ARG A 233 -11.72 0.22 -2.82
C ARG A 233 -11.80 -0.94 -1.83
N TYR A 234 -11.25 -2.10 -2.17
CA TYR A 234 -11.21 -3.26 -1.28
C TYR A 234 -10.41 -3.00 0.00
N LEU A 235 -9.31 -2.27 -0.11
CA LEU A 235 -8.48 -1.89 1.03
C LEU A 235 -9.20 -0.92 1.97
N HIS A 236 -10.00 0.02 1.43
CA HIS A 236 -10.80 1.01 2.17
C HIS A 236 -12.21 0.55 2.55
N GLU A 237 -12.63 -0.66 2.19
CA GLU A 237 -13.95 -1.18 2.55
C GLU A 237 -14.28 -1.07 4.06
N PRO A 238 -13.35 -1.36 5.00
CA PRO A 238 -13.63 -1.20 6.43
C PRO A 238 -13.89 0.26 6.84
N TYR A 239 -13.23 1.23 6.19
CA TYR A 239 -13.44 2.66 6.43
C TYR A 239 -14.85 3.09 6.02
N TYR A 240 -15.30 2.70 4.82
CA TYR A 240 -16.66 3.02 4.36
C TYR A 240 -17.74 2.40 5.27
N LYS A 241 -17.49 1.17 5.75
CA LYS A 241 -18.37 0.50 6.71
C LYS A 241 -18.40 1.21 8.05
N ALA A 242 -17.25 1.66 8.57
CA ALA A 242 -17.17 2.37 9.84
C ALA A 242 -17.98 3.69 9.83
N LYS A 243 -18.01 4.40 8.70
CA LYS A 243 -18.80 5.64 8.52
C LYS A 243 -20.26 5.41 8.12
N GLY A 244 -20.67 4.16 7.86
CA GLY A 244 -22.02 3.84 7.39
C GLY A 244 -22.36 4.42 6.00
N MET A 245 -21.38 4.56 5.10
CA MET A 245 -21.60 5.18 3.79
C MET A 245 -22.47 4.31 2.87
N THR A 246 -23.39 4.94 2.13
CA THR A 246 -24.15 4.27 1.06
C THR A 246 -23.29 4.00 -0.16
N LYS A 247 -23.76 3.15 -1.09
CA LYS A 247 -23.01 2.82 -2.31
C LYS A 247 -22.80 4.06 -3.19
N GLU A 248 -23.77 4.96 -3.20
CA GLU A 248 -23.76 6.23 -3.92
C GLU A 248 -22.73 7.19 -3.31
N GLN A 249 -22.73 7.32 -1.97
CA GLN A 249 -21.74 8.11 -1.24
C GLN A 249 -20.32 7.60 -1.48
N ILE A 250 -20.11 6.28 -1.42
CA ILE A 250 -18.79 5.68 -1.73
C ILE A 250 -18.37 5.99 -3.17
N ALA A 251 -19.31 5.97 -4.11
CA ALA A 251 -19.02 6.25 -5.50
C ALA A 251 -18.58 7.70 -5.72
N VAL A 252 -19.31 8.64 -5.13
CA VAL A 252 -18.99 10.08 -5.18
C VAL A 252 -17.64 10.34 -4.50
N PHE A 253 -17.45 9.82 -3.29
CA PHE A 253 -16.22 9.99 -2.51
C PHE A 253 -14.96 9.49 -3.23
N ILE A 254 -15.05 8.35 -3.92
CA ILE A 254 -13.93 7.83 -4.71
C ILE A 254 -13.77 8.61 -6.01
N GLU A 255 -14.83 9.04 -6.69
CA GLU A 255 -14.71 9.81 -7.95
C GLU A 255 -14.00 11.15 -7.73
N GLU A 256 -14.28 11.83 -6.62
CA GLU A 256 -13.58 13.05 -6.18
C GLU A 256 -12.07 12.84 -6.04
N ARG A 257 -11.66 11.66 -5.57
CA ARG A 257 -10.27 11.29 -5.30
C ARG A 257 -9.77 10.21 -6.24
N LYS A 258 -10.33 10.12 -7.46
CA LYS A 258 -10.11 8.96 -8.33
C LYS A 258 -8.65 8.69 -8.61
N TRP A 259 -7.85 9.74 -8.79
CA TRP A 259 -6.43 9.60 -9.06
C TRP A 259 -5.67 9.14 -7.82
N GLU A 260 -5.99 9.66 -6.64
CA GLU A 260 -5.42 9.20 -5.37
C GLU A 260 -5.68 7.69 -5.15
N TYR A 261 -6.94 7.27 -5.33
CA TYR A 261 -7.32 5.86 -5.23
C TYR A 261 -6.65 4.99 -6.30
N ARG A 262 -6.55 5.47 -7.53
CA ARG A 262 -5.88 4.74 -8.61
C ARG A 262 -4.40 4.57 -8.32
N VAL A 263 -3.67 5.61 -7.93
CA VAL A 263 -2.22 5.50 -7.73
C VAL A 263 -1.91 4.70 -6.44
N PHE A 264 -2.68 4.86 -5.36
CA PHE A 264 -2.57 3.99 -4.17
C PHE A 264 -2.81 2.53 -4.51
N GLY A 265 -3.95 2.23 -5.14
CA GLY A 265 -4.34 0.88 -5.47
C GLY A 265 -3.44 0.24 -6.53
N PHE A 266 -2.93 1.03 -7.47
CA PHE A 266 -1.90 0.60 -8.43
C PHE A 266 -0.64 0.15 -7.70
N THR A 267 -0.11 1.00 -6.81
CA THR A 267 1.12 0.71 -6.06
C THR A 267 0.93 -0.53 -5.20
N ALA A 268 -0.17 -0.60 -4.45
CA ALA A 268 -0.52 -1.76 -3.62
C ALA A 268 -0.63 -3.05 -4.45
N ALA A 269 -1.33 -3.01 -5.59
CA ALA A 269 -1.49 -4.15 -6.48
C ALA A 269 -0.18 -4.55 -7.19
N LEU A 270 0.72 -3.61 -7.41
CA LEU A 270 2.02 -3.85 -8.04
C LEU A 270 2.94 -4.60 -7.07
N VAL A 271 3.10 -4.11 -5.84
CA VAL A 271 3.97 -4.76 -4.84
C VAL A 271 3.44 -6.13 -4.40
N GLU A 272 2.12 -6.34 -4.40
CA GLU A 272 1.51 -7.64 -4.12
C GLU A 272 1.80 -8.71 -5.19
N ARG A 273 2.28 -8.32 -6.38
CA ARG A 273 2.62 -9.27 -7.46
C ARG A 273 4.04 -9.80 -7.39
N ILE A 274 4.87 -9.23 -6.54
CA ILE A 274 6.24 -9.70 -6.35
C ILE A 274 6.14 -11.09 -5.67
N PRO A 275 6.69 -12.16 -6.27
CA PRO A 275 6.67 -13.48 -5.65
C PRO A 275 7.25 -13.45 -4.23
N ILE A 276 6.65 -14.21 -3.31
CA ILE A 276 7.00 -14.31 -1.88
C ILE A 276 6.77 -13.00 -1.10
N ILE A 277 7.40 -11.91 -1.51
CA ILE A 277 7.37 -10.59 -0.86
C ILE A 277 5.96 -9.96 -0.91
N GLY A 278 5.23 -10.17 -2.01
CA GLY A 278 3.87 -9.67 -2.18
C GLY A 278 2.89 -10.17 -1.11
N LEU A 279 3.23 -11.28 -0.46
CA LEU A 279 2.46 -11.84 0.64
C LEU A 279 2.57 -10.96 1.89
N ILE A 280 3.76 -10.42 2.18
CA ILE A 280 3.99 -9.43 3.23
C ILE A 280 3.22 -8.15 2.90
N PHE A 281 3.31 -7.68 1.65
CA PHE A 281 2.59 -6.49 1.20
C PHE A 281 1.07 -6.64 1.29
N SER A 282 0.52 -7.84 1.09
CA SER A 282 -0.92 -8.06 1.23
C SER A 282 -1.44 -7.77 2.65
N VAL A 283 -0.59 -7.89 3.67
CA VAL A 283 -0.88 -7.51 5.06
C VAL A 283 -0.51 -6.05 5.31
N SER A 284 0.66 -5.60 4.87
CA SER A 284 1.10 -4.23 5.11
C SER A 284 0.24 -3.17 4.40
N ASN A 285 -0.31 -3.49 3.23
CA ASN A 285 -1.26 -2.64 2.52
C ASN A 285 -2.54 -2.39 3.32
N ARG A 286 -2.95 -3.34 4.20
CA ARG A 286 -4.08 -3.12 5.13
C ARG A 286 -3.74 -2.12 6.22
N ILE A 287 -2.52 -2.16 6.73
CA ILE A 287 -2.01 -1.19 7.70
C ILE A 287 -1.94 0.20 7.03
N GLY A 288 -1.39 0.27 5.82
CA GLY A 288 -1.35 1.50 5.03
C GLY A 288 -2.73 2.10 4.77
N ALA A 289 -3.70 1.26 4.38
CA ALA A 289 -5.09 1.65 4.18
C ALA A 289 -5.75 2.18 5.45
N ALA A 290 -5.54 1.52 6.60
CA ALA A 290 -6.03 2.00 7.89
C ALA A 290 -5.44 3.37 8.26
N MET A 291 -4.16 3.59 7.93
CA MET A 291 -3.52 4.88 8.15
C MET A 291 -4.06 5.97 7.23
N TRP A 292 -4.29 5.66 5.96
CA TRP A 292 -4.90 6.60 5.03
C TRP A 292 -6.33 6.94 5.44
N ALA A 293 -7.13 5.94 5.83
CA ALA A 293 -8.47 6.13 6.38
C ALA A 293 -8.48 7.10 7.57
N HIS A 294 -7.51 7.00 8.47
CA HIS A 294 -7.40 7.91 9.61
C HIS A 294 -7.05 9.34 9.18
N ASP A 295 -6.17 9.51 8.18
CA ASP A 295 -5.82 10.85 7.70
C ASP A 295 -6.97 11.48 6.88
N LEU A 296 -7.76 10.67 6.16
CA LEU A 296 -9.03 11.09 5.52
C LEU A 296 -10.07 11.53 6.54
N GLU A 297 -10.25 10.79 7.64
CA GLU A 297 -11.24 11.14 8.67
C GLU A 297 -10.90 12.45 9.37
N LYS A 298 -9.62 12.71 9.65
CA LYS A 298 -9.18 14.03 10.18
C LYS A 298 -9.59 15.17 9.24
N ARG A 299 -9.45 14.99 7.93
CA ARG A 299 -9.86 15.97 6.92
C ARG A 299 -11.37 16.14 6.90
N GLN A 300 -12.14 15.05 6.99
CA GLN A 300 -13.60 15.08 7.07
C GLN A 300 -14.09 15.87 8.28
N HIS A 301 -13.49 15.66 9.47
CA HIS A 301 -13.82 16.47 10.63
C HIS A 301 -13.51 17.96 10.43
N TYR A 302 -12.35 18.27 9.86
CA TYR A 302 -11.99 19.65 9.56
C TYR A 302 -13.04 20.31 8.65
N VAL A 303 -13.37 19.66 7.53
CA VAL A 303 -14.38 20.15 6.58
C VAL A 303 -15.75 20.28 7.25
N ALA A 304 -16.17 19.31 8.06
CA ALA A 304 -17.42 19.37 8.81
C ALA A 304 -17.46 20.58 9.74
N THR A 305 -16.40 20.83 10.50
CA THR A 305 -16.31 22.00 11.39
C THR A 305 -16.29 23.32 10.63
N THR A 306 -15.63 23.37 9.48
CA THR A 306 -15.58 24.57 8.63
C THR A 306 -16.94 24.87 8.01
N LYS A 307 -17.64 23.86 7.47
CA LYS A 307 -18.99 24.02 6.91
C LYS A 307 -20.04 24.41 7.97
N ALA A 308 -19.82 24.01 9.23
CA ALA A 308 -20.65 24.45 10.36
C ALA A 308 -20.35 25.89 10.84
N GLY A 309 -19.39 26.59 10.23
CA GLY A 309 -18.96 27.93 10.69
C GLY A 309 -18.15 27.89 12.01
N LEU A 310 -17.70 26.71 12.43
CA LEU A 310 -17.02 26.47 13.70
C LEU A 310 -15.54 26.07 13.51
N ALA A 311 -14.90 26.55 12.45
CA ALA A 311 -13.51 26.19 12.12
C ALA A 311 -12.58 26.36 13.34
N ALA A 312 -12.69 27.48 14.07
CA ALA A 312 -11.91 27.75 15.28
C ALA A 312 -12.10 26.72 16.42
N ARG A 313 -13.19 25.96 16.43
CA ARG A 313 -13.48 24.88 17.41
C ARG A 313 -13.09 23.50 16.92
N SER A 314 -12.51 23.37 15.72
CA SER A 314 -12.00 22.10 15.25
C SER A 314 -10.98 21.58 16.27
N PRO A 315 -11.10 20.33 16.78
CA PRO A 315 -10.10 19.76 17.70
C PRO A 315 -8.71 19.69 17.06
N TYR A 316 -8.66 19.85 15.73
CA TYR A 316 -7.43 19.94 14.98
C TYR A 316 -6.86 21.37 14.95
N LEU A 317 -7.64 22.44 15.08
CA LEU A 317 -7.09 23.80 15.21
C LEU A 317 -6.61 24.11 16.63
N SER A 318 -7.22 23.52 17.67
CA SER A 318 -6.90 23.80 19.08
C SER A 318 -5.69 23.03 19.64
N SER A 319 -5.14 22.06 18.91
CA SER A 319 -3.98 21.26 19.31
C SER A 319 -2.64 21.86 18.83
N GLN A 320 -2.53 23.19 18.82
CA GLN A 320 -1.25 23.88 18.71
C GLN A 320 -0.39 23.50 19.93
N PRO A 321 0.91 23.16 19.75
CA PRO A 321 1.78 23.02 20.91
C PRO A 321 1.78 24.34 21.67
N LYS A 322 1.48 24.29 22.98
CA LYS A 322 1.85 25.40 23.85
C LYS A 322 3.37 25.51 23.76
N ILE A 323 3.84 26.59 23.17
CA ILE A 323 5.24 26.98 23.26
C ILE A 323 5.37 27.50 24.69
N GLU A 324 5.78 26.63 25.59
CA GLU A 324 6.33 26.98 26.91
C GLU A 324 7.86 26.88 26.83
#